data_AF-A0A453HBR0-F1
#
_entry.id   AF-A0A453HBR0-F1
#
_cell.length_a   1.000
_cell.length_b   1.000
_cell.length_c   1.000
_cell.angle_alpha   90.00
_cell.angle_beta   90.00
_cell.angle_gamma   90.00
#
_symmetry.space_group_name_H-M   'P 1'
#
loop_
_entity.id
_entity.type
_entity.pdbx_description
1 polymer ?
#
loop_
_entity_poly.entity_id
_entity_poly.type
_entity_poly.pdbx_seq_one_letter_code
_entity_poly.pdbx_strand_id
1 'polypeptide(L)'
;MCRLRDCSVCECPDNEFPEPFKKPYSGLSPENMICQEGKPEATVDRTLDTKVFKGWVETDNPWTSDDETDNAEMTYVNLQLNPERYTGYTGDSARRIWDAIYKENCPKYPSEDMCQEKKALYKLISGLHSSISVHIAYDYLLDESANLWGHNLSLLHDRVLKYPERVENLYFTYLFVLRAVTKAADYLEQAEYNTGNPEEDLKTQSLVRQLLYNHKLRSACPLPFDEAKLWQGENGPELKQEIQKQFRNISAIMDCVGCEKCRLWGKLQVLGLGTALKILFSVDGENNLNQQFQLQRNEVIALVNLLNRLSESVKFVHETGSSSQEIIKQQSFSTLQKGAS
;
A
#
# COMPACT_ATOMS: atom_id res chain seq x y z
N MET A 1 0.13 -23.54 -10.73
CA MET A 1 -0.13 -22.54 -9.66
C MET A 1 1.14 -21.75 -9.46
N CYS A 2 1.08 -20.41 -9.55
CA CYS A 2 2.23 -19.54 -9.35
C CYS A 2 2.84 -19.74 -7.96
N ARG A 3 4.15 -19.91 -7.92
CA ARG A 3 4.94 -19.68 -6.71
C ARG A 3 6.17 -18.86 -7.09
N LEU A 4 6.73 -18.26 -6.05
CA LEU A 4 7.72 -17.19 -6.02
C LEU A 4 9.00 -17.50 -6.81
N ARG A 5 9.83 -16.46 -7.03
CA ARG A 5 11.05 -16.30 -7.85
C ARG A 5 11.94 -17.52 -8.22
N ASP A 6 11.82 -18.66 -7.55
CA ASP A 6 12.47 -19.95 -7.86
C ASP A 6 11.51 -21.03 -8.43
N CYS A 7 10.28 -20.68 -8.82
CA CYS A 7 9.33 -21.60 -9.46
C CYS A 7 9.25 -21.43 -10.98
N SER A 8 10.38 -21.21 -11.65
CA SER A 8 10.58 -22.00 -12.86
C SER A 8 10.69 -23.45 -12.40
N VAL A 9 9.62 -24.22 -12.55
CA VAL A 9 9.82 -25.67 -12.69
C VAL A 9 10.79 -25.77 -13.87
N CYS A 10 11.99 -26.32 -13.68
CA CYS A 10 12.80 -26.72 -14.83
C CYS A 10 11.85 -27.52 -15.72
N GLU A 11 11.66 -27.11 -16.98
CA GLU A 11 10.80 -27.87 -17.87
C GLU A 11 11.30 -29.31 -17.86
N CYS A 12 10.49 -30.23 -17.30
CA CYS A 12 10.79 -31.65 -17.37
C CYS A 12 10.83 -32.01 -18.86
N PRO A 13 11.87 -32.71 -19.34
CA PRO A 13 11.87 -33.18 -20.71
C PRO A 13 10.61 -34.00 -21.00
N ASP A 14 10.07 -33.93 -22.22
CA ASP A 14 8.76 -34.50 -22.61
C ASP A 14 8.59 -36.00 -22.31
N ASN A 15 9.69 -36.70 -22.04
CA ASN A 15 9.74 -38.10 -21.66
C ASN A 15 9.34 -38.38 -20.20
N GLU A 16 9.34 -37.36 -19.33
CA GLU A 16 8.93 -37.50 -17.91
C GLU A 16 7.43 -37.25 -17.69
N PHE A 17 6.70 -36.78 -18.71
CA PHE A 17 5.25 -36.56 -18.64
C PHE A 17 4.45 -37.83 -18.98
N PRO A 18 3.53 -38.30 -18.11
CA PRO A 18 2.63 -39.41 -18.45
C PRO A 18 1.68 -39.00 -19.59
N GLU A 19 1.48 -39.91 -20.56
CA GLU A 19 0.69 -39.65 -21.79
C GLU A 19 -0.68 -38.96 -21.61
N PRO A 20 -1.48 -39.22 -20.54
CA PRO A 20 -2.77 -38.56 -20.37
C PRO A 20 -2.68 -37.03 -20.20
N PHE A 21 -1.54 -36.53 -19.70
CA PHE A 21 -1.32 -35.10 -19.41
C PHE A 21 -0.69 -34.34 -20.58
N LYS A 22 -0.33 -35.02 -21.68
CA LYS A 22 0.23 -34.39 -22.89
C LYS A 22 -0.81 -33.72 -23.78
N LYS A 23 -2.11 -33.86 -23.47
CA LYS A 23 -3.18 -33.23 -24.26
C LYS A 23 -3.44 -31.81 -23.76
N PRO A 24 -3.39 -30.78 -24.64
CA PRO A 24 -3.64 -29.42 -24.22
C PRO A 24 -5.09 -29.26 -23.74
N TYR A 25 -5.28 -28.72 -22.54
CA TYR A 25 -6.57 -28.18 -22.10
C TYR A 25 -6.97 -27.04 -23.05
N SER A 26 -8.11 -27.20 -23.71
CA SER A 26 -8.64 -26.35 -24.77
C SER A 26 -9.20 -24.99 -24.29
N GLY A 27 -8.57 -24.36 -23.30
CA GLY A 27 -9.06 -23.12 -22.67
C GLY A 27 -8.05 -21.98 -22.50
N LEU A 28 -6.74 -22.22 -22.68
CA LEU A 28 -5.72 -21.18 -22.52
C LEU A 28 -4.70 -21.28 -23.65
N SER A 29 -4.56 -20.21 -24.44
CA SER A 29 -3.54 -20.13 -25.50
C SER A 29 -2.13 -20.15 -24.86
N PRO A 30 -1.23 -21.06 -25.27
CA PRO A 30 0.13 -21.16 -24.73
C PRO A 30 0.96 -19.88 -24.86
N GLU A 31 0.64 -19.02 -25.85
CA GLU A 31 1.33 -17.76 -26.10
C GLU A 31 1.17 -16.72 -24.97
N ASN A 32 0.17 -16.89 -24.07
CA ASN A 32 -0.10 -15.95 -22.98
C ASN A 32 0.58 -16.32 -21.65
N MET A 33 1.34 -17.42 -21.57
CA MET A 33 2.08 -17.83 -20.37
C MET A 33 3.60 -17.67 -20.53
N ILE A 34 4.04 -16.53 -21.08
CA ILE A 34 5.44 -16.13 -21.03
C ILE A 34 5.74 -15.65 -19.61
N CYS A 35 6.62 -16.35 -18.90
CA CYS A 35 7.22 -15.82 -17.67
C CYS A 35 8.01 -14.57 -18.07
N GLN A 36 7.47 -13.39 -17.78
CA GLN A 36 8.22 -12.15 -17.98
C GLN A 36 9.48 -12.23 -17.11
N GLU A 37 10.67 -12.18 -17.74
CA GLU A 37 11.91 -11.99 -17.01
C GLU A 37 11.74 -10.79 -16.08
N GLY A 38 12.09 -10.98 -14.81
CA GLY A 38 11.90 -9.96 -13.79
C GLY A 38 12.71 -8.73 -14.14
N LYS A 39 12.03 -7.64 -14.53
CA LYS A 39 12.66 -6.36 -14.80
C LYS A 39 13.54 -5.91 -13.63
N PRO A 40 14.75 -5.35 -13.87
CA PRO A 40 15.65 -4.95 -12.79
C PRO A 40 15.01 -3.92 -11.86
N GLU A 41 14.12 -3.06 -12.37
CA GLU A 41 13.39 -2.05 -11.59
C GLU A 41 12.53 -2.66 -10.48
N ALA A 42 12.07 -3.90 -10.64
CA ALA A 42 11.20 -4.60 -9.70
C ALA A 42 11.94 -5.31 -8.56
N THR A 43 13.27 -5.44 -8.63
CA THR A 43 14.10 -6.18 -7.67
C THR A 43 14.42 -5.36 -6.44
N VAL A 44 14.27 -5.92 -5.24
CA VAL A 44 14.65 -5.24 -3.99
C VAL A 44 16.17 -5.25 -3.83
N ASP A 45 16.74 -4.07 -3.65
CA ASP A 45 18.10 -3.88 -3.19
C ASP A 45 18.18 -4.25 -1.70
N ARG A 46 18.94 -5.31 -1.39
CA ARG A 46 19.12 -5.86 -0.04
C ARG A 46 20.42 -5.37 0.62
N THR A 47 21.05 -4.34 0.08
CA THR A 47 22.31 -3.81 0.62
C THR A 47 22.04 -3.14 1.97
N LEU A 48 22.63 -3.69 3.03
CA LEU A 48 22.58 -3.14 4.39
C LEU A 48 23.99 -2.79 4.86
N ASP A 49 24.14 -1.63 5.49
CA ASP A 49 25.36 -1.31 6.22
C ASP A 49 25.40 -2.08 7.54
N THR A 50 26.06 -3.24 7.50
CA THR A 50 26.22 -4.14 8.65
C THR A 50 27.06 -3.54 9.79
N LYS A 51 27.75 -2.42 9.56
CA LYS A 51 28.49 -1.71 10.63
C LYS A 51 27.57 -0.81 11.45
N VAL A 52 26.52 -0.29 10.83
CA VAL A 52 25.59 0.67 11.44
C VAL A 52 24.35 -0.03 12.00
N PHE A 53 23.89 -1.10 11.37
CA PHE A 53 22.64 -1.75 11.72
C PHE A 53 22.83 -3.16 12.30
N LYS A 54 22.28 -3.42 13.50
CA LYS A 54 22.40 -4.71 14.23
C LYS A 54 21.10 -5.52 14.35
N GLY A 55 20.03 -5.12 13.66
CA GLY A 55 18.73 -5.77 13.78
C GLY A 55 18.00 -5.40 15.07
N TRP A 56 16.67 -5.48 15.04
CA TRP A 56 15.78 -5.33 16.19
C TRP A 56 15.02 -6.63 16.44
N VAL A 57 14.54 -6.83 17.66
CA VAL A 57 13.73 -8.01 18.03
C VAL A 57 12.27 -7.73 17.71
N GLU A 58 11.60 -8.65 17.01
CA GLU A 58 10.21 -8.52 16.58
C GLU A 58 9.26 -9.35 17.45
N THR A 59 8.00 -8.95 17.49
CA THR A 59 6.90 -9.63 18.20
C THR A 59 5.74 -9.80 17.24
N ASP A 60 5.01 -10.91 17.33
CA ASP A 60 3.93 -11.25 16.39
C ASP A 60 2.85 -10.14 16.29
N ASN A 61 2.39 -9.85 15.07
CA ASN A 61 1.41 -8.81 14.80
C ASN A 61 0.05 -9.41 14.40
N PRO A 62 -1.01 -9.22 15.21
CA PRO A 62 -2.32 -9.79 14.93
C PRO A 62 -3.05 -9.17 13.72
N TRP A 63 -2.49 -8.22 12.97
CA TRP A 63 -3.11 -7.61 11.79
C TRP A 63 -2.54 -8.12 10.46
N THR A 64 -1.41 -8.82 10.49
CA THR A 64 -0.73 -9.37 9.31
C THR A 64 -0.81 -10.90 9.30
N SER A 65 -0.56 -11.50 8.14
CA SER A 65 -0.58 -12.96 7.95
C SER A 65 0.67 -13.64 8.49
N ASP A 66 1.76 -12.87 8.65
CA ASP A 66 3.07 -13.40 8.96
C ASP A 66 3.21 -13.46 10.47
N ASP A 67 3.46 -14.67 10.98
CA ASP A 67 3.90 -14.88 12.35
C ASP A 67 5.33 -14.33 12.42
N GLU A 68 5.49 -13.10 12.94
CA GLU A 68 6.80 -12.43 13.08
C GLU A 68 7.77 -13.20 14.01
N THR A 69 7.37 -14.40 14.49
CA THR A 69 8.19 -15.29 15.31
C THR A 69 8.97 -16.35 14.51
N ASP A 70 8.59 -16.63 13.25
CA ASP A 70 9.33 -17.51 12.35
C ASP A 70 10.53 -16.76 11.71
N ASN A 71 11.50 -16.42 12.56
CA ASN A 71 12.70 -15.62 12.31
C ASN A 71 13.67 -16.14 11.22
N ALA A 72 13.35 -17.24 10.52
CA ALA A 72 14.30 -17.90 9.61
C ALA A 72 14.44 -17.21 8.24
N GLU A 73 13.50 -16.34 7.84
CA GLU A 73 13.46 -15.72 6.49
C GLU A 73 13.31 -14.19 6.48
N MET A 74 13.26 -13.53 7.64
CA MET A 74 13.06 -12.07 7.70
C MET A 74 14.36 -11.31 7.47
N THR A 75 14.33 -10.36 6.53
CA THR A 75 15.47 -9.50 6.20
C THR A 75 15.09 -8.04 6.27
N TYR A 76 15.90 -7.23 6.94
CA TYR A 76 15.75 -5.78 6.92
C TYR A 76 16.00 -5.22 5.52
N VAL A 77 15.21 -4.22 5.13
CA VAL A 77 15.32 -3.56 3.83
C VAL A 77 15.43 -2.05 4.02
N ASN A 78 16.39 -1.44 3.32
CA ASN A 78 16.49 0.02 3.28
C ASN A 78 15.48 0.60 2.29
N LEU A 79 14.44 1.26 2.80
CA LEU A 79 13.39 1.88 1.98
C LEU A 79 13.90 3.03 1.11
N GLN A 80 15.00 3.70 1.47
CA GLN A 80 15.59 4.78 0.66
C GLN A 80 16.24 4.25 -0.62
N LEU A 81 16.82 3.05 -0.58
CA LEU A 81 17.36 2.36 -1.77
C LEU A 81 16.25 1.72 -2.62
N ASN A 82 15.05 1.57 -2.05
CA ASN A 82 13.93 0.89 -2.65
C ASN A 82 12.70 1.79 -2.74
N PRO A 83 12.75 2.93 -3.44
CA PRO A 83 11.60 3.84 -3.53
C PRO A 83 10.41 3.19 -4.24
N GLU A 84 9.20 3.62 -3.89
CA GLU A 84 7.97 3.26 -4.60
C GLU A 84 7.89 4.05 -5.90
N ARG A 85 8.01 3.36 -7.03
CA ARG A 85 8.04 3.96 -8.37
C ARG A 85 7.65 2.96 -9.45
N TYR A 86 7.73 3.34 -10.72
CA TYR A 86 7.51 2.42 -11.83
C TYR A 86 8.45 1.20 -11.78
N THR A 87 7.87 0.00 -11.89
CA THR A 87 8.60 -1.29 -11.94
C THR A 87 8.29 -2.11 -13.19
N GLY A 88 7.39 -1.62 -14.05
CA GLY A 88 6.84 -2.39 -15.17
C GLY A 88 5.84 -3.49 -14.79
N TYR A 89 5.49 -3.67 -13.51
CA TYR A 89 4.48 -4.64 -13.10
C TYR A 89 3.09 -4.24 -13.61
N THR A 90 2.53 -5.02 -14.54
CA THR A 90 1.28 -4.70 -15.25
C THR A 90 0.56 -5.97 -15.72
N GLY A 91 -0.54 -5.80 -16.47
CA GLY A 91 -1.26 -6.89 -17.12
C GLY A 91 -2.09 -7.76 -16.16
N ASP A 92 -2.42 -8.97 -16.61
CA ASP A 92 -3.34 -9.86 -15.92
C ASP A 92 -2.88 -10.29 -14.53
N SER A 93 -1.56 -10.35 -14.30
CA SER A 93 -1.01 -10.64 -12.97
C SER A 93 -1.38 -9.53 -11.98
N ALA A 94 -1.09 -8.28 -12.32
CA ALA A 94 -1.42 -7.14 -11.46
C ALA A 94 -2.94 -6.99 -11.27
N ARG A 95 -3.71 -7.21 -12.35
CA ARG A 95 -5.18 -7.16 -12.30
C ARG A 95 -5.77 -8.21 -11.37
N ARG A 96 -5.30 -9.46 -11.45
CA ARG A 96 -5.77 -10.56 -10.58
C ARG A 96 -5.55 -10.27 -9.10
N ILE A 97 -4.42 -9.64 -8.75
CA ILE A 97 -4.14 -9.23 -7.36
C ILE A 97 -5.16 -8.19 -6.90
N TRP A 98 -5.35 -7.10 -7.66
CA TRP A 98 -6.35 -6.08 -7.28
C TRP A 98 -7.77 -6.64 -7.22
N ASP A 99 -8.16 -7.47 -8.18
CA ASP A 99 -9.46 -8.14 -8.18
C ASP A 99 -9.65 -9.00 -6.92
N ALA A 100 -8.60 -9.71 -6.46
CA ALA A 100 -8.65 -10.48 -5.22
C ALA A 100 -8.79 -9.56 -3.99
N ILE A 101 -8.02 -8.48 -3.91
CA ILE A 101 -8.10 -7.51 -2.80
C ILE A 101 -9.50 -6.90 -2.71
N TYR A 102 -10.08 -6.45 -3.84
CA TYR A 102 -11.44 -5.89 -3.83
C TYR A 102 -12.51 -6.94 -3.54
N LYS A 103 -12.30 -8.21 -3.93
CA LYS A 103 -13.21 -9.32 -3.60
C LYS A 103 -13.24 -9.65 -2.12
N GLU A 104 -12.10 -9.55 -1.41
CA GLU A 104 -12.07 -9.71 0.06
C GLU A 104 -12.95 -8.68 0.78
N ASN A 105 -13.18 -7.52 0.15
CA ASN A 105 -14.01 -6.45 0.67
C ASN A 105 -15.50 -6.56 0.22
N CYS A 106 -15.85 -7.52 -0.64
CA CYS A 106 -17.22 -7.70 -1.12
C CYS A 106 -18.06 -8.53 -0.13
N PRO A 107 -19.27 -8.09 0.27
CA PRO A 107 -20.15 -8.90 1.11
C PRO A 107 -20.54 -10.20 0.39
N LYS A 108 -20.56 -11.32 1.14
CA LYS A 108 -21.15 -12.58 0.67
C LYS A 108 -22.69 -12.57 0.59
N TYR A 109 -23.34 -11.46 0.92
CA TYR A 109 -24.81 -11.34 0.90
C TYR A 109 -25.27 -10.05 0.18
N PRO A 110 -26.16 -10.16 -0.82
CA PRO A 110 -26.68 -9.04 -1.60
C PRO A 110 -27.90 -8.38 -0.91
N SER A 111 -27.82 -8.08 0.39
CA SER A 111 -28.82 -7.22 1.01
C SER A 111 -28.54 -5.76 0.64
N GLU A 112 -29.58 -5.04 0.22
CA GLU A 112 -29.55 -3.69 -0.38
C GLU A 112 -28.92 -2.57 0.49
N ASP A 113 -28.53 -2.86 1.73
CA ASP A 113 -27.77 -1.95 2.58
C ASP A 113 -26.30 -2.36 2.68
N MET A 114 -25.47 -1.78 1.81
CA MET A 114 -24.04 -1.72 2.06
C MET A 114 -23.79 -0.89 3.33
N CYS A 115 -23.40 -1.53 4.43
CA CYS A 115 -23.02 -0.84 5.68
C CYS A 115 -21.96 0.25 5.41
N GLN A 116 -22.06 1.40 6.09
CA GLN A 116 -21.19 2.57 5.88
C GLN A 116 -19.69 2.24 6.04
N GLU A 117 -19.39 1.21 6.83
CA GLU A 117 -18.09 0.70 7.21
C GLU A 117 -17.43 -0.05 6.05
N LYS A 118 -18.20 -0.87 5.32
CA LYS A 118 -17.72 -1.53 4.09
C LYS A 118 -17.43 -0.52 2.99
N LYS A 119 -18.23 0.55 2.94
CA LYS A 119 -17.95 1.69 2.05
C LYS A 119 -16.66 2.39 2.46
N ALA A 120 -16.36 2.56 3.76
CA ALA A 120 -15.10 3.14 4.20
C ALA A 120 -13.89 2.26 3.85
N LEU A 121 -13.96 0.95 4.07
CA LEU A 121 -12.90 0.02 3.67
C LEU A 121 -12.63 0.08 2.16
N TYR A 122 -13.69 0.12 1.35
CA TYR A 122 -13.53 0.29 -0.10
C TYR A 122 -12.79 1.58 -0.45
N LYS A 123 -13.15 2.70 0.21
CA LYS A 123 -12.46 3.97 0.02
C LYS A 123 -10.99 3.90 0.44
N LEU A 124 -10.66 3.22 1.54
CA LEU A 124 -9.27 3.04 1.99
C LEU A 124 -8.44 2.28 0.95
N ILE A 125 -8.94 1.14 0.48
CA ILE A 125 -8.25 0.33 -0.55
C ILE A 125 -8.16 1.10 -1.88
N SER A 126 -9.24 1.78 -2.28
CA SER A 126 -9.26 2.61 -3.49
C SER A 126 -8.31 3.80 -3.42
N GLY A 127 -8.20 4.46 -2.27
CA GLY A 127 -7.25 5.55 -2.07
C GLY A 127 -5.80 5.06 -2.05
N LEU A 128 -5.55 3.88 -1.46
CA LEU A 128 -4.23 3.25 -1.52
C LEU A 128 -3.83 2.89 -2.95
N HIS A 129 -4.72 2.24 -3.71
CA HIS A 129 -4.50 1.93 -5.11
C HIS A 129 -4.25 3.19 -5.95
N SER A 130 -4.97 4.26 -5.64
CA SER A 130 -4.75 5.58 -6.27
C SER A 130 -3.37 6.13 -5.93
N SER A 131 -2.95 6.08 -4.66
CA SER A 131 -1.62 6.51 -4.22
C SER A 131 -0.49 5.76 -4.93
N ILE A 132 -0.60 4.44 -5.08
CA ILE A 132 0.38 3.63 -5.84
C ILE A 132 0.43 4.10 -7.31
N SER A 133 -0.73 4.32 -7.93
CA SER A 133 -0.79 4.81 -9.32
C SER A 133 -0.18 6.20 -9.48
N VAL A 134 -0.33 7.07 -8.47
CA VAL A 134 0.29 8.39 -8.43
C VAL A 134 1.82 8.28 -8.35
N HIS A 135 2.38 7.43 -7.49
CA HIS A 135 3.84 7.23 -7.39
C HIS A 135 4.44 6.64 -8.66
N ILE A 136 3.77 5.68 -9.28
CA ILE A 136 4.18 5.12 -10.57
C ILE A 136 4.25 6.24 -11.62
N ALA A 137 3.25 7.13 -11.66
CA ALA A 137 3.24 8.24 -12.60
C ALA A 137 4.24 9.35 -12.23
N TYR A 138 4.57 9.52 -10.95
CA TYR A 138 5.53 10.51 -10.48
C TYR A 138 6.95 10.13 -10.87
N ASP A 139 7.38 8.90 -10.61
CA ASP A 139 8.71 8.42 -10.96
C ASP A 139 8.60 7.27 -11.98
N TYR A 140 8.35 7.66 -13.23
CA TYR A 140 8.14 6.75 -14.35
C TYR A 140 9.41 6.63 -15.21
N LEU A 141 9.70 5.43 -15.70
CA LEU A 141 10.79 5.20 -16.66
C LEU A 141 10.32 5.66 -18.05
N LEU A 142 10.70 6.88 -18.45
CA LEU A 142 10.30 7.51 -19.71
C LEU A 142 11.04 6.91 -20.91
N ASP A 143 12.33 6.59 -20.72
CA ASP A 143 13.17 5.96 -21.73
C ASP A 143 14.06 4.90 -21.08
N GLU A 144 13.85 3.64 -21.45
CA GLU A 144 14.59 2.48 -20.95
C GLU A 144 16.04 2.47 -21.46
N SER A 145 16.29 2.98 -22.67
CA SER A 145 17.63 2.99 -23.28
C SER A 145 18.55 4.05 -22.67
N ALA A 146 17.98 5.20 -22.33
CA ALA A 146 18.69 6.31 -21.69
C ALA A 146 18.62 6.28 -20.15
N ASN A 147 17.90 5.32 -19.56
CA ASN A 147 17.58 5.26 -18.14
C ASN A 147 17.03 6.61 -17.61
N LEU A 148 16.11 7.22 -18.37
CA LEU A 148 15.57 8.53 -18.06
C LEU A 148 14.28 8.37 -17.23
N TRP A 149 14.30 8.91 -16.02
CA TRP A 149 13.18 8.89 -15.08
C TRP A 149 12.49 10.27 -15.03
N GLY A 150 11.17 10.28 -14.87
CA GLY A 150 10.41 11.52 -14.71
C GLY A 150 8.91 11.33 -14.63
N HIS A 151 8.17 12.44 -14.71
CA HIS A 151 6.72 12.45 -14.54
C HIS A 151 5.98 12.01 -15.82
N ASN A 152 5.11 11.02 -15.70
CA ASN A 152 4.18 10.60 -16.76
C ASN A 152 2.77 11.12 -16.47
N LEU A 153 2.50 12.34 -16.91
CA LEU A 153 1.21 13.03 -16.68
C LEU A 153 0.04 12.38 -17.40
N SER A 154 0.26 11.74 -18.56
CA SER A 154 -0.77 10.99 -19.28
C SER A 154 -1.25 9.81 -18.43
N LEU A 155 -0.30 9.05 -17.87
CA LEU A 155 -0.62 7.92 -16.99
C LEU A 155 -1.37 8.38 -15.73
N LEU A 156 -0.91 9.48 -15.12
CA LEU A 156 -1.58 10.07 -13.95
C LEU A 156 -3.03 10.42 -14.27
N HIS A 157 -3.26 11.07 -15.41
CA HIS A 157 -4.61 11.44 -15.84
C HIS A 157 -5.48 10.19 -16.06
N ASP A 158 -4.99 9.25 -16.86
CA ASP A 158 -5.77 8.08 -17.27
C ASP A 158 -6.05 7.11 -16.13
N ARG A 159 -5.19 7.05 -15.11
CA ARG A 159 -5.38 6.17 -13.95
C ARG A 159 -6.04 6.84 -12.76
N VAL A 160 -5.90 8.15 -12.59
CA VAL A 160 -6.33 8.85 -11.36
C VAL A 160 -7.21 10.05 -11.67
N LEU A 161 -6.69 11.08 -12.35
CA LEU A 161 -7.39 12.38 -12.44
C LEU A 161 -8.69 12.34 -13.25
N LYS A 162 -8.79 11.43 -14.23
CA LYS A 162 -10.02 11.21 -15.01
C LYS A 162 -11.19 10.70 -14.15
N TYR A 163 -10.90 10.14 -12.97
CA TYR A 163 -11.87 9.53 -12.07
C TYR A 163 -11.94 10.31 -10.75
N PRO A 164 -12.86 11.29 -10.60
CA PRO A 164 -12.97 12.09 -9.39
C PRO A 164 -13.10 11.25 -8.11
N GLU A 165 -13.81 10.11 -8.18
CA GLU A 165 -13.96 9.24 -7.01
C GLU A 165 -12.61 8.69 -6.49
N ARG A 166 -11.62 8.48 -7.37
CA ARG A 166 -10.28 8.00 -6.98
C ARG A 166 -9.50 9.07 -6.25
N VAL A 167 -9.63 10.32 -6.70
CA VAL A 167 -9.04 11.48 -6.04
C VAL A 167 -9.69 11.67 -4.66
N GLU A 168 -11.01 11.63 -4.57
CA GLU A 168 -11.72 11.71 -3.28
C GLU A 168 -11.29 10.59 -2.31
N ASN A 169 -11.16 9.36 -2.81
CA ASN A 169 -10.73 8.22 -1.99
C ASN A 169 -9.26 8.36 -1.53
N LEU A 170 -8.39 8.95 -2.37
CA LEU A 170 -7.02 9.28 -1.98
C LEU A 170 -6.99 10.28 -0.81
N TYR A 171 -7.74 11.39 -0.91
CA TYR A 171 -7.86 12.37 0.17
C TYR A 171 -8.49 11.76 1.42
N PHE A 172 -9.54 10.94 1.27
CA PHE A 172 -10.16 10.21 2.37
C PHE A 172 -9.14 9.34 3.11
N THR A 173 -8.33 8.58 2.38
CA THR A 173 -7.32 7.68 2.95
C THR A 173 -6.21 8.47 3.65
N TYR A 174 -5.74 9.57 3.06
CA TYR A 174 -4.79 10.48 3.69
C TYR A 174 -5.33 11.05 5.02
N LEU A 175 -6.56 11.58 5.02
CA LEU A 175 -7.18 12.13 6.22
C LEU A 175 -7.45 11.06 7.28
N PHE A 176 -7.80 9.84 6.86
CA PHE A 176 -7.98 8.71 7.76
C PHE A 176 -6.69 8.33 8.50
N VAL A 177 -5.59 8.19 7.77
CA VAL A 177 -4.27 7.87 8.36
C VAL A 177 -3.76 9.04 9.20
N LEU A 178 -3.93 10.28 8.75
CA LEU A 178 -3.57 11.48 9.52
C LEU A 178 -4.35 11.55 10.84
N ARG A 179 -5.64 11.21 10.83
CA ARG A 179 -6.46 11.12 12.04
C ARG A 179 -5.95 10.04 12.99
N ALA A 180 -5.60 8.87 12.49
CA ALA A 180 -4.99 7.82 13.31
C ALA A 180 -3.68 8.29 13.95
N VAL A 181 -2.77 8.91 13.19
CA VAL A 181 -1.49 9.43 13.70
C VAL A 181 -1.70 10.51 14.77
N THR A 182 -2.60 11.46 14.53
CA THR A 182 -2.90 12.52 15.51
C THR A 182 -3.58 12.00 16.77
N LYS A 183 -4.39 10.94 16.66
CA LYS A 183 -5.05 10.29 17.80
C LYS A 183 -4.08 9.43 18.62
N ALA A 184 -3.08 8.82 17.99
CA ALA A 184 -2.03 8.04 18.65
C ALA A 184 -0.87 8.89 19.19
N ALA A 185 -1.03 10.20 19.36
CA ALA A 185 0.07 11.10 19.72
C ALA A 185 0.83 10.66 20.97
N ASP A 186 0.13 10.32 22.05
CA ASP A 186 0.75 9.90 23.31
C ASP A 186 1.51 8.57 23.17
N TYR A 187 1.01 7.66 22.34
CA TYR A 187 1.65 6.36 22.08
C TYR A 187 2.88 6.49 21.18
N LEU A 188 2.81 7.36 20.17
CA LEU A 188 3.92 7.65 19.27
C LEU A 188 5.04 8.42 20.00
N GLU A 189 4.69 9.30 20.94
CA GLU A 189 5.68 9.98 21.77
C GLU A 189 6.46 9.03 22.70
N GLN A 190 5.82 7.94 23.12
CA GLN A 190 6.41 6.90 23.98
C GLN A 190 7.02 5.73 23.20
N ALA A 191 6.95 5.75 21.86
CA ALA A 191 7.45 4.65 21.03
C ALA A 191 8.98 4.51 21.12
N GLU A 192 9.47 3.28 20.90
CA GLU A 192 10.90 3.00 20.93
C GLU A 192 11.57 3.42 19.62
N TYR A 193 12.32 4.53 19.67
CA TYR A 193 13.11 5.04 18.53
C TYR A 193 14.58 4.64 18.57
N ASN A 194 14.99 3.80 19.51
CA ASN A 194 16.39 3.45 19.71
C ASN A 194 16.94 2.71 18.48
N THR A 195 17.91 3.30 17.79
CA THR A 195 18.62 2.70 16.65
C THR A 195 20.06 2.31 17.01
N GLY A 196 20.52 2.66 18.21
CA GLY A 196 21.92 2.58 18.63
C GLY A 196 22.72 3.85 18.35
N ASN A 197 22.10 4.87 17.71
CA ASN A 197 22.69 6.20 17.52
C ASN A 197 21.89 7.27 18.30
N PRO A 198 22.36 7.68 19.50
CA PRO A 198 21.63 8.62 20.35
C PRO A 198 21.29 9.97 19.71
N GLU A 199 22.14 10.48 18.80
CA GLU A 199 21.91 11.77 18.15
C GLU A 199 20.72 11.71 17.18
N GLU A 200 20.69 10.69 16.32
CA GLU A 200 19.59 10.47 15.37
C GLU A 200 18.30 10.04 16.09
N ASP A 201 18.41 9.31 17.21
CA ASP A 201 17.25 8.90 18.01
C ASP A 201 16.56 10.12 18.66
N LEU A 202 17.33 11.03 19.26
CA LEU A 202 16.82 12.28 19.82
C LEU A 202 16.21 13.19 18.74
N LYS A 203 16.86 13.26 17.58
CA LYS A 203 16.37 14.04 16.44
C LYS A 203 15.06 13.47 15.90
N THR A 204 14.97 12.15 15.76
CA THR A 204 13.73 11.45 15.36
C THR A 204 12.60 11.75 16.33
N GLN A 205 12.83 11.63 17.64
CA GLN A 205 11.83 11.97 18.66
C GLN A 205 11.36 13.43 18.57
N SER A 206 12.29 14.36 18.33
CA SER A 206 11.97 15.78 18.15
C SER A 206 11.07 16.01 16.92
N LEU A 207 11.42 15.40 15.78
CA LEU A 207 10.65 15.51 14.53
C LEU A 207 9.25 14.89 14.66
N VAL A 208 9.12 13.73 15.32
CA VAL A 208 7.83 13.12 15.60
C VAL A 208 6.97 14.04 16.47
N ARG A 209 7.53 14.61 17.55
CA ARG A 209 6.82 15.61 18.36
C ARG A 209 6.39 16.81 17.53
N GLN A 210 7.26 17.37 16.70
CA GLN A 210 6.91 18.50 15.84
C GLN A 210 5.75 18.17 14.87
N LEU A 211 5.71 16.95 14.33
CA LEU A 211 4.62 16.48 13.49
C LEU A 211 3.30 16.40 14.28
N LEU A 212 3.31 15.74 15.44
CA LEU A 212 2.12 15.50 16.28
C LEU A 212 1.51 16.78 16.88
N TYR A 213 2.35 17.74 17.25
CA TYR A 213 1.95 19.02 17.84
C TYR A 213 1.86 20.17 16.83
N ASN A 214 1.92 19.88 15.52
CA ASN A 214 1.78 20.91 14.49
C ASN A 214 0.37 21.54 14.53
N HIS A 215 0.30 22.82 14.87
CA HIS A 215 -0.97 23.55 14.97
C HIS A 215 -1.78 23.52 13.67
N LYS A 216 -1.12 23.59 12.51
CA LYS A 216 -1.79 23.59 11.20
C LYS A 216 -2.52 22.29 10.95
N LEU A 217 -1.91 21.16 11.32
CA LEU A 217 -2.52 19.84 11.16
C LEU A 217 -3.70 19.65 12.12
N ARG A 218 -3.58 20.14 13.36
CA ARG A 218 -4.67 20.09 14.35
C ARG A 218 -5.85 20.99 13.99
N SER A 219 -5.58 22.14 13.36
CA SER A 219 -6.63 23.09 12.95
C SER A 219 -7.27 22.77 11.60
N ALA A 220 -6.57 22.05 10.71
CA ALA A 220 -7.02 21.85 9.33
C ALA A 220 -8.28 20.98 9.22
N CYS A 221 -8.54 20.09 10.19
CA CYS A 221 -9.77 19.31 10.21
C CYS A 221 -10.09 18.83 11.65
N PRO A 222 -11.02 19.49 12.37
CA PRO A 222 -11.33 19.11 13.76
C PRO A 222 -11.86 17.67 13.87
N LEU A 223 -12.66 17.26 12.89
CA LEU A 223 -13.30 15.94 12.79
C LEU A 223 -13.47 15.58 11.30
N PRO A 224 -12.52 14.89 10.66
CA PRO A 224 -12.61 14.52 9.24
C PRO A 224 -13.75 13.54 8.95
N PHE A 225 -14.16 12.76 9.94
CA PHE A 225 -15.32 11.88 9.92
C PHE A 225 -15.78 11.61 11.35
N ASP A 226 -17.03 11.16 11.50
CA ASP A 226 -17.63 10.80 12.78
C ASP A 226 -17.24 9.36 13.14
N GLU A 227 -16.27 9.20 14.05
CA GLU A 227 -15.76 7.88 14.45
C GLU A 227 -16.84 7.02 15.12
N ALA A 228 -17.76 7.64 15.85
CA ALA A 228 -18.83 6.92 16.54
C ALA A 228 -19.80 6.27 15.54
N LYS A 229 -20.16 7.01 14.50
CA LYS A 229 -20.99 6.47 13.41
C LYS A 229 -20.28 5.42 12.57
N LEU A 230 -18.96 5.52 12.43
CA LEU A 230 -18.22 4.59 11.60
C LEU A 230 -17.83 3.31 12.34
N TRP A 231 -17.60 3.35 13.65
CA TRP A 231 -16.98 2.23 14.37
C TRP A 231 -17.60 1.89 15.74
N GLN A 232 -18.39 2.77 16.34
CA GLN A 232 -18.97 2.59 17.68
C GLN A 232 -20.46 2.17 17.66
N GLY A 233 -20.96 1.66 16.53
CA GLY A 233 -22.27 1.02 16.47
C GLY A 233 -22.36 -0.25 17.34
N GLU A 234 -23.57 -0.78 17.53
CA GLU A 234 -23.84 -1.96 18.38
C GLU A 234 -23.00 -3.21 18.02
N ASN A 235 -22.48 -3.29 16.79
CA ASN A 235 -21.67 -4.41 16.29
C ASN A 235 -20.15 -4.12 16.20
N GLY A 236 -19.65 -3.06 16.85
CA GLY A 236 -18.24 -2.62 16.75
C GLY A 236 -17.16 -3.69 16.97
N PRO A 237 -17.24 -4.55 18.01
CA PRO A 237 -16.26 -5.62 18.25
C PRO A 237 -16.23 -6.71 17.17
N GLU A 238 -17.39 -7.11 16.67
CA GLU A 238 -17.52 -8.13 15.61
C GLU A 238 -17.01 -7.58 14.27
N LEU A 239 -17.35 -6.33 13.97
CA LEU A 239 -16.86 -5.62 12.81
C LEU A 239 -15.32 -5.47 12.84
N LYS A 240 -14.75 -5.14 14.01
CA LYS A 240 -13.28 -5.08 14.19
C LYS A 240 -12.64 -6.43 13.83
N GLN A 241 -13.20 -7.55 14.30
CA GLN A 241 -12.68 -8.88 13.98
C GLN A 241 -12.84 -9.25 12.50
N GLU A 242 -13.95 -8.88 11.87
CA GLU A 242 -14.16 -9.08 10.42
C GLU A 242 -13.12 -8.31 9.60
N ILE A 243 -12.90 -7.04 9.95
CA ILE A 243 -11.92 -6.17 9.28
C ILE A 243 -10.50 -6.68 9.51
N GLN A 244 -10.16 -7.08 10.74
CA GLN A 244 -8.88 -7.72 11.05
C GLN A 244 -8.63 -8.92 10.13
N LYS A 245 -9.63 -9.80 10.00
CA LYS A 245 -9.55 -10.98 9.14
C LYS A 245 -9.36 -10.60 7.67
N GLN A 246 -10.08 -9.59 7.18
CA GLN A 246 -9.92 -9.08 5.81
C GLN A 246 -8.51 -8.56 5.56
N PHE A 247 -7.93 -7.78 6.49
CA PHE A 247 -6.57 -7.27 6.34
C PHE A 247 -5.50 -8.37 6.39
N ARG A 248 -5.68 -9.41 7.20
CA ARG A 248 -4.83 -10.62 7.16
C ARG A 248 -4.91 -11.33 5.81
N ASN A 249 -6.11 -11.45 5.24
CA ASN A 249 -6.28 -12.03 3.90
C ASN A 249 -5.63 -11.17 2.82
N ILE A 250 -5.78 -9.84 2.90
CA ILE A 250 -5.12 -8.90 1.97
C ILE A 250 -3.61 -9.00 2.10
N SER A 251 -3.07 -9.10 3.32
CA SER A 251 -1.64 -9.34 3.58
C SER A 251 -1.16 -10.63 2.88
N ALA A 252 -1.90 -11.73 3.03
CA ALA A 252 -1.58 -12.99 2.35
C ALA A 252 -1.68 -12.90 0.82
N ILE A 253 -2.59 -12.08 0.28
CA ILE A 253 -2.65 -11.81 -1.16
C ILE A 253 -1.39 -11.07 -1.63
N MET A 254 -0.78 -10.20 -0.80
CA MET A 254 0.45 -9.50 -1.17
C MET A 254 1.62 -10.47 -1.42
N ASP A 255 1.65 -11.64 -0.76
CA ASP A 255 2.66 -12.68 -1.04
C ASP A 255 2.61 -13.21 -2.47
N CYS A 256 1.45 -13.08 -3.14
CA CYS A 256 1.28 -13.49 -4.53
C CYS A 256 1.76 -12.42 -5.55
N VAL A 257 2.21 -11.25 -5.10
CA VAL A 257 2.70 -10.18 -5.99
C VAL A 257 4.09 -10.53 -6.52
N GLY A 258 4.22 -10.78 -7.82
CA GLY A 258 5.51 -11.19 -8.43
C GLY A 258 6.61 -10.12 -8.42
N CYS A 259 6.25 -8.84 -8.34
CA CYS A 259 7.18 -7.71 -8.23
C CYS A 259 7.65 -7.54 -6.78
N GLU A 260 8.96 -7.65 -6.50
CA GLU A 260 9.47 -7.58 -5.12
C GLU A 260 9.28 -6.20 -4.49
N LYS A 261 9.62 -5.11 -5.18
CA LYS A 261 9.39 -3.75 -4.65
C LYS A 261 7.91 -3.46 -4.43
N CYS A 262 7.06 -3.92 -5.34
CA CYS A 262 5.61 -3.78 -5.21
C CYS A 262 5.07 -4.55 -4.01
N ARG A 263 5.61 -5.75 -3.75
CA ARG A 263 5.28 -6.54 -2.56
C ARG A 263 5.77 -5.87 -1.28
N LEU A 264 7.00 -5.35 -1.27
CA LEU A 264 7.58 -4.62 -0.14
C LEU A 264 6.69 -3.44 0.26
N TRP A 265 6.38 -2.55 -0.69
CA TRP A 265 5.52 -1.39 -0.43
C TRP A 265 4.07 -1.80 -0.16
N GLY A 266 3.56 -2.81 -0.84
CA GLY A 266 2.22 -3.35 -0.60
C GLY A 266 2.05 -3.87 0.84
N LYS A 267 2.98 -4.69 1.33
CA LYS A 267 2.98 -5.17 2.73
C LYS A 267 3.10 -4.00 3.70
N LEU A 268 4.04 -3.09 3.47
CA LEU A 268 4.25 -1.92 4.34
C LEU A 268 3.00 -1.04 4.42
N GLN A 269 2.35 -0.75 3.29
CA GLN A 269 1.18 0.11 3.25
C GLN A 269 -0.08 -0.56 3.83
N VAL A 270 -0.26 -1.87 3.59
CA VAL A 270 -1.37 -2.64 4.20
C VAL A 270 -1.21 -2.72 5.71
N LEU A 271 0.01 -2.97 6.20
CA LEU A 271 0.32 -2.94 7.64
C LEU A 271 0.06 -1.54 8.23
N GLY A 272 0.45 -0.47 7.53
CA GLY A 272 0.18 0.90 7.96
C GLY A 272 -1.31 1.20 8.07
N LEU A 273 -2.13 0.74 7.11
CA LEU A 273 -3.58 0.88 7.17
C LEU A 273 -4.21 0.04 8.29
N GLY A 274 -3.74 -1.20 8.49
CA GLY A 274 -4.15 -2.05 9.60
C GLY A 274 -3.83 -1.40 10.96
N THR A 275 -2.65 -0.78 11.07
CA THR A 275 -2.25 -0.01 12.26
C THR A 275 -3.14 1.22 12.48
N ALA A 276 -3.47 1.95 11.41
CA ALA A 276 -4.38 3.09 11.50
C ALA A 276 -5.77 2.67 12.00
N LEU A 277 -6.30 1.56 11.49
CA LEU A 277 -7.55 0.96 11.97
C LEU A 277 -7.42 0.52 13.44
N LYS A 278 -6.34 -0.20 13.80
CA LYS A 278 -6.04 -0.62 15.18
C LYS A 278 -6.12 0.56 16.16
N ILE A 279 -5.51 1.69 15.82
CA ILE A 279 -5.54 2.93 16.63
C ILE A 279 -6.97 3.44 16.75
N LEU A 280 -7.67 3.62 15.62
CA LEU A 280 -8.98 4.25 15.61
C LEU A 280 -10.05 3.41 16.34
N PHE A 281 -9.93 2.08 16.32
CA PHE A 281 -10.80 1.17 17.08
C PHE A 281 -10.49 1.06 18.57
N SER A 282 -9.30 1.49 19.03
CA SER A 282 -8.84 1.20 20.39
C SER A 282 -8.82 2.42 21.31
N VAL A 283 -8.61 3.63 20.76
CA VAL A 283 -8.40 4.83 21.59
C VAL A 283 -9.71 5.42 22.18
N ASP A 284 -10.89 5.04 21.71
CA ASP A 284 -12.18 5.49 22.30
C ASP A 284 -12.85 4.46 23.23
N GLY A 285 -12.22 3.30 23.45
CA GLY A 285 -12.75 2.27 24.33
C GLY A 285 -12.42 2.54 25.79
N GLU A 286 -13.16 3.43 26.47
CA GLU A 286 -13.01 3.71 27.92
C GLU A 286 -13.16 2.47 28.84
N ASN A 287 -13.41 1.27 28.32
CA ASN A 287 -13.73 0.06 29.10
C ASN A 287 -12.75 -1.11 28.98
N ASN A 288 -11.57 -0.96 28.36
CA ASN A 288 -10.57 -2.05 28.31
C ASN A 288 -9.32 -1.75 29.14
N LEU A 289 -9.49 -1.65 30.46
CA LEU A 289 -8.42 -1.56 31.46
C LEU A 289 -7.44 -2.75 31.46
N ASN A 290 -7.66 -3.79 30.64
CA ASN A 290 -6.89 -5.04 30.63
C ASN A 290 -6.12 -5.33 29.32
N GLN A 291 -6.19 -4.46 28.29
CA GLN A 291 -5.32 -4.58 27.12
C GLN A 291 -4.44 -3.34 27.01
N GLN A 292 -3.18 -3.50 27.39
CA GLN A 292 -2.14 -2.48 27.24
C GLN A 292 -1.97 -2.22 25.73
N PHE A 293 -2.59 -1.14 25.22
CA PHE A 293 -2.44 -0.77 23.81
C PHE A 293 -0.99 -0.37 23.58
N GLN A 294 -0.27 -1.17 22.81
CA GLN A 294 1.12 -0.92 22.45
C GLN A 294 1.25 -0.99 20.92
N LEU A 295 2.01 -0.03 20.39
CA LEU A 295 2.42 -0.03 18.99
C LEU A 295 3.80 -0.68 18.90
N GLN A 296 3.92 -1.69 18.04
CA GLN A 296 5.19 -2.32 17.71
C GLN A 296 6.01 -1.40 16.81
N ARG A 297 7.33 -1.63 16.76
CA ARG A 297 8.24 -0.85 15.93
C ARG A 297 7.83 -0.88 14.44
N ASN A 298 7.50 -2.06 13.90
CA ASN A 298 7.08 -2.21 12.51
C ASN A 298 5.75 -1.51 12.22
N GLU A 299 4.82 -1.49 13.18
CA GLU A 299 3.56 -0.73 13.09
C GLU A 299 3.84 0.78 13.01
N VAL A 300 4.74 1.31 13.84
CA VAL A 300 5.13 2.72 13.81
C VAL A 300 5.81 3.07 12.48
N ILE A 301 6.76 2.24 12.03
CA ILE A 301 7.47 2.43 10.75
C ILE A 301 6.46 2.44 9.59
N ALA A 302 5.56 1.46 9.54
CA ALA A 302 4.57 1.32 8.48
C ALA A 302 3.59 2.50 8.47
N LEU A 303 3.10 2.92 9.64
CA LEU A 303 2.15 4.02 9.78
C LEU A 303 2.74 5.35 9.29
N VAL A 304 3.98 5.67 9.70
CA VAL A 304 4.65 6.93 9.31
C VAL A 304 5.00 6.91 7.82
N ASN A 305 5.50 5.79 7.29
CA ASN A 305 5.82 5.68 5.87
C ASN A 305 4.57 5.73 4.99
N LEU A 306 3.47 5.09 5.40
CA LEU A 306 2.18 5.20 4.71
C LEU A 306 1.68 6.66 4.69
N LEU A 307 1.73 7.37 5.83
CA LEU A 307 1.35 8.78 5.89
C LEU A 307 2.20 9.62 4.92
N ASN A 308 3.51 9.35 4.85
CA ASN A 308 4.40 10.04 3.94
C ASN A 308 4.03 9.78 2.46
N ARG A 309 3.83 8.52 2.05
CA ARG A 309 3.41 8.15 0.69
C ARG A 309 2.10 8.84 0.30
N LEU A 310 1.10 8.81 1.18
CA LEU A 310 -0.18 9.47 0.95
C LEU A 310 -0.02 11.00 0.86
N SER A 311 0.83 11.59 1.69
CA SER A 311 1.13 13.03 1.66
C SER A 311 1.76 13.46 0.33
N GLU A 312 2.78 12.73 -0.15
CA GLU A 312 3.40 12.98 -1.45
C GLU A 312 2.39 12.82 -2.60
N SER A 313 1.54 11.79 -2.54
CA SER A 313 0.49 11.57 -3.55
C SER A 313 -0.52 12.71 -3.60
N VAL A 314 -1.01 13.16 -2.44
CA VAL A 314 -1.95 14.28 -2.33
C VAL A 314 -1.32 15.56 -2.83
N LYS A 315 -0.07 15.85 -2.44
CA LYS A 315 0.67 17.02 -2.91
C LYS A 315 0.80 17.03 -4.42
N PHE A 316 1.26 15.92 -5.02
CA PHE A 316 1.47 15.84 -6.46
C PHE A 316 0.16 15.94 -7.24
N VAL A 317 -0.92 15.32 -6.78
CA VAL A 317 -2.26 15.46 -7.39
C VAL A 317 -2.78 16.90 -7.26
N HIS A 318 -2.56 17.56 -6.12
CA HIS A 318 -2.98 18.94 -5.91
C HIS A 318 -2.27 19.91 -6.86
N GLU A 319 -0.94 19.82 -6.94
CA GLU A 319 -0.12 20.64 -7.84
C GLU A 319 -0.48 20.39 -9.31
N THR A 320 -0.52 19.12 -9.71
CA THR A 320 -0.73 18.70 -11.10
C THR A 320 -2.18 18.86 -11.57
N GLY A 321 -3.16 18.76 -10.67
CA GLY A 321 -4.57 18.97 -10.99
C GLY A 321 -4.85 20.37 -11.52
N SER A 322 -4.08 21.37 -11.06
CA SER A 322 -4.15 22.74 -11.56
C SER A 322 -3.60 22.89 -12.98
N SER A 323 -2.52 22.18 -13.32
CA SER A 323 -1.83 22.26 -14.62
C SER A 323 -2.40 21.31 -15.70
N SER A 324 -3.06 20.22 -15.29
CA SER A 324 -3.56 19.19 -16.22
C SER A 324 -4.66 19.70 -17.14
N GLN A 325 -5.47 20.68 -16.68
CA GLN A 325 -6.48 21.33 -17.52
C GLN A 325 -5.87 22.05 -18.74
N GLU A 326 -4.63 22.51 -18.64
CA GLU A 326 -3.93 23.20 -19.72
C GLU A 326 -3.25 22.23 -20.70
N ILE A 327 -2.65 21.15 -20.17
CA ILE A 327 -1.96 20.12 -20.98
C ILE A 327 -2.95 19.30 -21.81
N ILE A 328 -4.14 19.00 -21.26
CA ILE A 328 -5.22 18.29 -21.99
C ILE A 328 -5.79 19.16 -23.11
N LYS A 329 -5.88 20.48 -22.91
CA LYS A 329 -6.24 21.42 -23.99
C LYS A 329 -5.19 21.37 -25.10
N GLN A 330 -3.90 21.40 -24.79
CA GLN A 330 -2.85 21.36 -25.81
C GLN A 330 -2.78 20.02 -26.58
N GLN A 331 -3.02 18.88 -25.91
CA GLN A 331 -3.05 17.57 -26.56
C GLN A 331 -4.31 17.36 -27.44
N SER A 332 -5.47 17.88 -27.03
CA SER A 332 -6.68 17.82 -27.86
C SER A 332 -6.57 18.72 -29.12
N PHE A 333 -5.94 19.89 -29.02
CA PHE A 333 -5.69 20.76 -30.18
C PHE A 333 -4.72 20.14 -31.20
N SER A 334 -3.66 19.46 -30.75
CA SER A 334 -2.69 18.79 -31.64
C SER A 334 -3.25 17.53 -32.32
N THR A 335 -4.20 16.84 -31.69
CA THR A 335 -4.86 15.66 -32.28
C THR A 335 -5.88 16.06 -33.35
N LEU A 336 -6.57 17.20 -33.16
CA LEU A 336 -7.47 17.79 -34.18
C LEU A 336 -6.73 18.26 -35.43
N GLN A 337 -5.50 18.77 -35.30
CA GLN A 337 -4.68 19.16 -36.46
C GLN A 337 -4.14 17.96 -37.26
N LYS A 338 -3.88 16.82 -36.63
CA LYS A 338 -3.42 15.60 -37.33
C LYS A 338 -4.53 14.81 -38.02
N GLY A 339 -5.80 15.04 -37.66
CA GLY A 339 -6.96 14.41 -38.30
C GLY A 339 -7.54 15.21 -39.48
N ALA A 340 -6.99 16.38 -39.79
CA ALA A 340 -7.46 17.29 -40.84
C ALA A 340 -6.45 17.47 -41.99
N SER A 341 -5.43 16.60 -42.09
CA SER A 341 -4.47 16.55 -43.20
C SER A 341 -4.65 15.29 -44.04
#